data_AF-A0A663EBN6-F1
#
_entry.id   AF-A0A663EBN6-F1
#
_cell.length_a   1.000
_cell.length_b   1.000
_cell.length_c   1.000
_cell.angle_alpha   90.00
_cell.angle_beta   90.00
_cell.angle_gamma   90.00
#
_symmetry.space_group_name_H-M   'P 1'
#
loop_
_entity.id
_entity.type
_entity.pdbx_description
1 polymer ?
#
loop_
_entity_poly.entity_id
_entity_poly.type
_entity_poly.pdbx_seq_one_letter_code
_entity_poly.pdbx_strand_id
1 'polypeptide(L)'
;MGPGPQPLSPPAPGLFAESSYKEADPAESGGKLQGAGKQQHRTRLRVCLTHHDLLRTMGKDGLPSKPNIFLLLLFFLPGNTSPATEPQYMVLLPFLIHTDSPEKVCVQLTHLNESVTLSATLEYQGENRSLIDDVVSENDVFTCIPFSLPKSNSTSVAFLTVMVKGATLQFKSRKSVLVKNSESLVFVQTDKPIYKPGQTVLFRIVSLDKDFYPLNEKFPFVYVQDPQRNRVYQWQEVELETGLTQLSFPLTTEPIQGSYKIVVQKSFSSHVEHSFSVEEYGPVYPSEWAYIRDLHSSPVPTGSHE
;
A
#
# COMPACT_ATOMS: atom_id res chain seq x y z
N MET A 1 -30.42 15.68 -27.52
CA MET A 1 -29.02 15.70 -27.05
C MET A 1 -28.93 16.71 -25.92
N GLY A 2 -29.03 16.25 -24.68
CA GLY A 2 -28.81 17.10 -23.50
C GLY A 2 -27.31 17.14 -23.15
N PRO A 3 -26.83 18.18 -22.45
CA PRO A 3 -25.43 18.26 -22.07
C PRO A 3 -25.11 17.15 -21.07
N GLY A 4 -24.03 16.41 -21.34
CA GLY A 4 -23.53 15.36 -20.45
C GLY A 4 -23.00 15.93 -19.12
N PRO A 5 -22.94 15.10 -18.07
CA PRO A 5 -22.48 15.54 -16.75
C PRO A 5 -21.01 15.94 -16.78
N GLN A 6 -20.69 17.09 -16.18
CA GLN A 6 -19.32 17.58 -16.03
C GLN A 6 -18.56 16.75 -14.98
N PRO A 7 -17.23 16.55 -15.14
CA PRO A 7 -16.42 15.86 -14.15
C PRO A 7 -16.29 16.72 -12.89
N LEU A 8 -16.57 16.13 -11.73
CA LEU A 8 -16.23 16.71 -10.43
C LEU A 8 -14.70 16.79 -10.32
N SER A 9 -14.18 18.00 -10.15
CA SER A 9 -12.78 18.25 -9.82
C SER A 9 -12.42 17.58 -8.49
N PRO A 10 -11.22 16.98 -8.36
CA PRO A 10 -10.77 16.44 -7.09
C PRO A 10 -10.62 17.56 -6.06
N PRO A 11 -10.90 17.31 -4.78
CA PRO A 11 -10.72 18.31 -3.74
C PRO A 11 -9.24 18.68 -3.66
N ALA A 12 -8.95 19.98 -3.63
CA ALA A 12 -7.61 20.48 -3.35
C ALA A 12 -7.09 19.89 -2.03
N PRO A 13 -5.80 19.52 -1.92
CA PRO A 13 -5.21 19.10 -0.66
C PRO A 13 -5.21 20.30 0.30
N GLY A 14 -6.25 20.37 1.13
CA GLY A 14 -6.34 21.37 2.17
C GLY A 14 -5.28 21.13 3.22
N LEU A 15 -4.34 22.07 3.37
CA LEU A 15 -3.65 22.28 4.64
C LEU A 15 -4.71 22.55 5.70
N PHE A 16 -4.96 21.61 6.61
CA PHE A 16 -5.92 21.79 7.70
C PHE A 16 -5.32 21.60 9.09
N ALA A 17 -5.53 22.66 9.88
CA ALA A 17 -5.65 22.78 11.33
C ALA A 17 -4.47 22.31 12.21
N GLU A 18 -3.67 23.27 12.68
CA GLU A 18 -2.95 23.15 13.96
C GLU A 18 -3.97 23.25 15.12
N SER A 19 -4.19 22.17 15.85
CA SER A 19 -4.77 22.23 17.19
C SER A 19 -3.81 21.53 18.17
N SER A 20 -3.17 22.34 19.00
CA SER A 20 -2.40 21.90 20.15
C SER A 20 -2.88 22.75 21.32
N TYR A 21 -3.40 22.11 22.36
CA TYR A 21 -3.80 22.78 23.59
C TYR A 21 -2.78 22.41 24.69
N LYS A 22 -2.38 23.41 25.48
CA LYS A 22 -1.61 23.20 26.71
C LYS A 22 -2.65 23.00 27.83
N GLU A 23 -2.62 21.87 28.51
CA GLU A 23 -3.48 21.62 29.66
C GLU A 23 -2.87 22.33 30.89
N ALA A 24 -3.69 23.02 31.69
CA ALA A 24 -3.24 23.76 32.88
C ALA A 24 -3.55 22.96 34.16
N ASP A 25 -2.61 22.95 35.11
CA ASP A 25 -2.75 22.25 36.40
C ASP A 25 -3.90 22.80 37.25
N PRO A 26 -4.65 21.95 37.98
CA PRO A 26 -5.74 22.39 38.84
C PRO A 26 -5.27 22.58 40.29
N ALA A 27 -4.88 23.79 40.69
CA ALA A 27 -4.90 24.18 42.11
C ALA A 27 -4.81 25.70 42.34
N GLU A 28 -5.67 26.14 43.26
CA GLU A 28 -5.64 27.34 44.11
C GLU A 28 -6.32 28.66 43.67
N SER A 29 -7.02 29.19 44.67
CA SER A 29 -8.12 30.15 44.63
C SER A 29 -7.63 31.58 44.88
N GLY A 30 -8.26 32.55 44.21
CA GLY A 30 -8.46 33.91 44.72
C GLY A 30 -7.46 34.98 44.28
N GLY A 31 -7.97 36.05 43.63
CA GLY A 31 -7.24 37.33 43.50
C GLY A 31 -7.49 38.06 42.18
N LYS A 32 -7.96 39.31 42.25
CA LYS A 32 -8.45 40.16 41.15
C LYS A 32 -7.37 41.13 40.63
N LEU A 33 -7.22 41.15 39.29
CA LEU A 33 -6.71 42.22 38.38
C LEU A 33 -5.40 42.97 38.69
N GLN A 34 -4.39 42.83 37.82
CA GLN A 34 -3.89 43.91 36.95
C GLN A 34 -2.85 43.40 35.94
N GLY A 35 -2.84 44.03 34.76
CA GLY A 35 -2.16 43.55 33.58
C GLY A 35 -0.64 43.67 33.57
N ALA A 36 -0.02 42.68 32.95
CA ALA A 36 1.15 42.84 32.11
C ALA A 36 1.01 41.78 31.02
N GLY A 37 0.91 42.21 29.76
CA GLY A 37 0.87 41.30 28.62
C GLY A 37 2.18 40.53 28.52
N LYS A 38 2.25 39.36 29.16
CA LYS A 38 3.27 38.36 28.83
C LYS A 38 2.90 37.82 27.46
N GLN A 39 3.63 38.26 26.46
CA GLN A 39 3.62 37.64 25.15
C GLN A 39 4.14 36.21 25.34
N GLN A 40 3.20 35.27 25.45
CA GLN A 40 3.49 33.87 25.75
C GLN A 40 4.13 33.27 24.49
N HIS A 41 5.46 33.16 24.51
CA HIS A 41 6.25 32.44 23.51
C HIS A 41 5.59 31.09 23.23
N ARG A 42 5.21 30.88 21.97
CA ARG A 42 4.23 29.86 21.57
C ARG A 42 4.98 28.62 21.14
N THR A 43 5.48 27.87 22.12
CA THR A 43 5.93 26.49 21.92
C THR A 43 4.81 25.68 21.25
N ARG A 44 5.03 25.13 20.06
CA ARG A 44 4.03 24.35 19.30
C ARG A 44 4.51 22.92 19.06
N LEU A 45 3.71 21.96 19.49
CA LEU A 45 3.72 20.61 18.92
C LEU A 45 3.05 20.65 17.54
N ARG A 46 3.75 20.18 16.51
CA ARG A 46 3.22 20.01 15.16
C ARG A 46 3.16 18.52 14.79
N VAL A 47 1.96 18.06 14.47
CA VAL A 47 1.76 16.73 13.89
C VAL A 47 1.40 16.92 12.42
N CYS A 48 2.33 16.58 11.52
CA CYS A 48 2.16 16.73 10.09
C CYS A 48 1.85 15.37 9.47
N LEU A 49 0.71 15.30 8.78
CA LEU A 49 0.37 14.16 7.97
C LEU A 49 0.95 14.35 6.58
N THR A 50 1.80 13.41 6.15
CA THR A 50 2.51 13.47 4.87
C THR A 50 2.02 12.38 3.93
N HIS A 51 2.39 12.49 2.65
CA HIS A 51 2.25 11.38 1.72
C HIS A 51 3.27 10.28 2.09
N HIS A 52 2.85 9.01 2.01
CA HIS A 52 3.69 7.83 2.29
C HIS A 52 5.10 7.93 1.69
N ASP A 53 5.20 8.33 0.43
CA ASP A 53 6.47 8.34 -0.31
C ASP A 53 7.48 9.37 0.21
N LEU A 54 7.03 10.44 0.88
CA LEU A 54 7.94 11.42 1.48
C LEU A 54 8.77 10.79 2.60
N LEU A 55 8.15 9.99 3.47
CA LEU A 55 8.83 9.37 4.62
C LEU A 55 9.70 8.18 4.20
N ARG A 56 9.38 7.52 3.08
CA ARG A 56 10.17 6.40 2.55
C ARG A 56 11.62 6.80 2.21
N THR A 57 11.80 8.02 1.70
CA THR A 57 13.11 8.56 1.30
C THR A 57 14.03 8.93 2.47
N MET A 58 13.49 9.09 3.68
CA MET A 58 14.20 9.64 4.84
C MET A 58 15.03 8.60 5.62
N GLY A 59 15.18 7.37 5.11
CA GLY A 59 15.89 6.31 5.84
C GLY A 59 16.63 5.30 4.96
N LYS A 60 17.14 5.73 3.81
CA LYS A 60 18.10 4.94 3.03
C LYS A 60 19.39 5.75 2.92
N ASP A 61 20.31 5.41 3.82
CA ASP A 61 21.68 5.90 3.98
C ASP A 61 21.83 7.36 4.44
N GLY A 62 22.85 7.57 5.28
CA GLY A 62 23.10 8.82 5.98
C GLY A 62 23.14 10.03 5.05
N LEU A 63 22.49 11.10 5.50
CA LEU A 63 22.42 12.43 4.90
C LEU A 63 22.01 12.43 3.41
N PRO A 64 20.78 12.88 3.05
CA PRO A 64 20.48 13.12 1.66
C PRO A 64 21.43 14.22 1.15
N SER A 65 22.30 13.88 0.20
CA SER A 65 23.27 14.78 -0.45
C SER A 65 22.62 15.90 -1.28
N LYS A 66 21.29 16.04 -1.19
CA LYS A 66 20.51 17.18 -1.67
C LYS A 66 19.40 17.43 -0.66
N PRO A 67 19.34 18.60 0.00
CA PRO A 67 18.25 18.91 0.92
C PRO A 67 16.95 18.90 0.12
N ASN A 68 16.03 18.01 0.49
CA ASN A 68 14.71 17.95 -0.12
C ASN A 68 13.99 19.28 0.19
N ILE A 69 13.92 20.15 -0.82
CA ILE A 69 13.37 21.52 -0.76
C ILE A 69 11.97 21.55 -0.11
N PHE A 70 11.24 20.42 -0.14
CA PHE A 70 9.92 20.28 0.48
C PHE A 70 9.95 20.39 2.02
N LEU A 71 11.01 19.91 2.69
CA LEU A 71 11.17 20.08 4.14
C LEU A 71 11.57 21.52 4.48
N LEU A 72 12.37 22.17 3.65
CA LEU A 72 12.74 23.59 3.80
C LEU A 72 11.51 24.50 3.69
N LEU A 73 10.55 24.20 2.82
CA LEU A 73 9.33 25.00 2.65
C LEU A 73 8.39 24.96 3.87
N LEU A 74 8.40 23.90 4.68
CA LEU A 74 7.65 23.84 5.95
C LEU A 74 8.23 24.77 7.05
N PHE A 75 9.47 25.23 6.89
CA PHE A 75 10.12 26.15 7.83
C PHE A 75 9.89 27.65 7.50
N PHE A 76 9.48 28.01 6.27
CA PHE A 76 9.30 29.41 5.85
C PHE A 76 7.86 29.93 5.98
N LEU A 77 7.22 29.73 7.14
CA LEU A 77 6.10 30.59 7.52
C LEU A 77 6.69 31.85 8.19
N PRO A 78 6.43 33.07 7.70
CA PRO A 78 7.04 34.28 8.23
C PRO A 78 6.45 34.57 9.62
N GLY A 79 7.22 34.25 10.66
CA GLY A 79 6.99 34.69 12.03
C GLY A 79 8.17 35.56 12.46
N ASN A 80 7.86 36.77 12.93
CA ASN A 80 8.83 37.81 13.30
C ASN A 80 10.04 37.28 14.09
N THR A 81 11.21 37.80 13.74
CA THR A 81 12.51 37.52 14.32
C THR A 81 12.54 37.80 15.83
N SER A 82 12.80 36.75 16.63
CA SER A 82 13.34 36.84 17.98
C SER A 82 14.55 35.90 18.07
N PRO A 83 15.72 36.32 18.60
CA PRO A 83 16.93 35.50 18.68
C PRO A 83 16.90 34.52 19.87
N ALA A 84 15.72 34.05 20.26
CA ALA A 84 15.56 32.92 21.17
C ALA A 84 15.00 31.75 20.35
N THR A 85 15.85 30.75 20.09
CA THR A 85 15.44 29.51 19.44
C THR A 85 14.45 28.77 20.35
N GLU A 86 13.15 28.96 20.10
CA GLU A 86 12.09 28.29 20.86
C GLU A 86 12.11 26.77 20.61
N PRO A 87 11.80 25.95 21.62
CA PRO A 87 11.72 24.50 21.47
C PRO A 87 10.62 24.14 20.45
N GLN A 88 10.97 23.27 19.50
CA GLN A 88 10.06 22.79 18.46
C GLN A 88 9.93 21.27 18.51
N TYR A 89 8.70 20.81 18.44
CA TYR A 89 8.35 19.38 18.48
C TYR A 89 7.57 19.06 17.22
N MET A 90 8.12 18.22 16.35
CA MET A 90 7.48 17.82 15.10
C MET A 90 7.39 16.30 15.00
N VAL A 91 6.20 15.82 14.67
CA VAL A 91 5.94 14.40 14.37
C VAL A 91 5.37 14.30 12.96
N LEU A 92 6.00 13.46 12.14
CA LEU A 92 5.63 13.18 10.77
C LEU A 92 5.10 11.75 10.67
N LEU A 93 3.90 11.59 10.12
CA LEU A 93 3.25 10.29 9.91
C LEU A 93 2.54 10.30 8.55
N PRO A 94 2.47 9.18 7.80
CA PRO A 94 1.64 9.14 6.61
C PRO A 94 0.14 9.33 6.96
N PHE A 95 -0.59 10.08 6.11
CA PHE A 95 -2.04 10.24 6.27
C PHE A 95 -2.80 8.95 5.95
N LEU A 96 -2.23 8.10 5.08
CA LEU A 96 -2.74 6.80 4.64
C LEU A 96 -1.69 5.74 4.99
N ILE A 97 -2.03 4.85 5.91
CA ILE A 97 -1.19 3.76 6.39
C ILE A 97 -1.62 2.48 5.69
N HIS A 98 -0.68 1.77 5.08
CA HIS A 98 -0.93 0.46 4.48
C HIS A 98 -0.66 -0.67 5.49
N THR A 99 -1.59 -1.62 5.58
CA THR A 99 -1.40 -2.81 6.45
C THR A 99 -0.44 -3.81 5.80
N ASP A 100 0.19 -4.66 6.60
CA ASP A 100 1.18 -5.69 6.18
C ASP A 100 2.39 -5.13 5.41
N SER A 101 2.60 -3.82 5.45
CA SER A 101 3.80 -3.15 4.92
C SER A 101 4.47 -2.32 6.02
N PRO A 102 5.82 -2.24 6.03
CA PRO A 102 6.53 -1.41 6.99
C PRO A 102 6.33 0.07 6.67
N GLU A 103 5.75 0.78 7.62
CA GLU A 103 5.48 2.22 7.61
C GLU A 103 6.45 2.91 8.58
N LYS A 104 6.59 4.24 8.49
CA LYS A 104 7.51 4.98 9.36
C LYS A 104 6.82 6.17 10.02
N VAL A 105 7.11 6.38 11.30
CA VAL A 105 6.83 7.63 12.00
C VAL A 105 8.16 8.32 12.27
N CYS A 106 8.29 9.59 11.91
CA CYS A 106 9.51 10.35 12.16
C CYS A 106 9.26 11.46 13.17
N VAL A 107 10.22 11.66 14.06
CA VAL A 107 10.20 12.68 15.10
C VAL A 107 11.38 13.60 14.88
N GLN A 108 11.11 14.90 14.99
CA GLN A 108 12.12 15.94 15.03
C GLN A 108 11.90 16.81 16.27
N LEU A 109 12.88 16.79 17.16
CA LEU A 109 12.97 17.63 18.34
C LEU A 109 14.12 18.61 18.13
N THR A 110 13.86 19.91 18.26
CA THR A 110 14.91 20.93 18.14
C THR A 110 14.79 22.02 19.19
N HIS A 111 15.95 22.58 19.56
CA HIS A 111 16.09 23.64 20.56
C HIS A 111 15.48 23.25 21.92
N LEU A 112 15.67 21.99 22.32
CA LEU A 112 15.17 21.52 23.61
C LEU A 112 15.86 22.29 24.75
N ASN A 113 15.04 22.76 25.69
CA ASN A 113 15.47 23.49 26.88
C ASN A 113 15.35 22.64 28.16
N GLU A 114 14.67 21.50 28.06
CA GLU A 114 14.51 20.50 29.12
C GLU A 114 14.44 19.11 28.50
N SER A 115 14.69 18.08 29.32
CA SER A 115 14.45 16.70 28.91
C SER A 115 12.96 16.48 28.69
N VAL A 116 12.60 15.92 27.54
CA VAL A 116 11.22 15.64 27.17
C VAL A 116 11.04 14.16 26.87
N THR A 117 9.89 13.63 27.28
CA THR A 117 9.38 12.31 26.90
C THR A 117 8.35 12.49 25.80
N LEU A 118 8.58 11.87 24.64
CA LEU A 118 7.62 11.84 23.54
C LEU A 118 7.00 10.45 23.40
N SER A 119 5.67 10.43 23.33
CA SER A 119 4.91 9.21 23.09
C SER A 119 3.92 9.39 21.94
N ALA A 120 3.73 8.34 21.16
CA ALA A 120 2.77 8.33 20.07
C ALA A 120 1.99 7.02 20.10
N THR A 121 0.68 7.11 20.31
CA THR A 121 -0.22 5.95 20.38
C THR A 121 -1.24 6.02 19.26
N LEU A 122 -1.38 4.93 18.52
CA LEU A 122 -2.38 4.76 17.48
C LEU A 122 -3.53 3.89 18.02
N GLU A 123 -4.72 4.46 18.05
CA GLU A 123 -5.95 3.73 18.33
C GLU A 123 -6.50 3.15 17.02
N TYR A 124 -6.44 1.83 16.88
CA TYR A 124 -6.84 1.10 15.68
C TYR A 124 -7.62 -0.16 16.07
N GLN A 125 -8.82 -0.34 15.51
CA GLN A 125 -9.72 -1.47 15.81
C GLN A 125 -10.06 -1.63 17.31
N GLY A 126 -10.07 -0.54 18.07
CA GLY A 126 -10.33 -0.57 19.52
C GLY A 126 -9.11 -0.99 20.35
N GLU A 127 -7.96 -1.25 19.73
CA GLU A 127 -6.68 -1.48 20.40
C GLU A 127 -5.83 -0.21 20.37
N ASN A 128 -5.17 0.08 21.50
CA ASN A 128 -4.15 1.12 21.58
C ASN A 128 -2.78 0.49 21.29
N ARG A 129 -2.13 0.94 20.21
CA ARG A 129 -0.79 0.50 19.82
C ARG A 129 0.19 1.64 20.01
N SER A 130 1.24 1.43 20.80
CA SER A 130 2.33 2.39 20.89
C SER A 130 3.17 2.33 19.60
N LEU A 131 3.31 3.46 18.91
CA LEU A 131 4.23 3.62 17.78
C LEU A 131 5.60 4.14 18.25
N ILE A 132 5.64 4.82 19.39
CA ILE A 132 6.84 5.37 20.02
C ILE A 132 6.70 5.18 21.53
N ASP A 133 7.57 4.34 22.08
CA ASP A 133 7.65 4.01 23.50
C ASP A 133 8.50 5.05 24.25
N ASP A 134 7.88 6.16 24.63
CA ASP A 134 8.41 7.14 25.60
C ASP A 134 9.89 7.50 25.40
N VAL A 135 10.24 7.97 24.19
CA VAL A 135 11.62 8.38 23.89
C VAL A 135 11.94 9.63 24.72
N VAL A 136 12.87 9.47 25.66
CA VAL A 136 13.43 10.57 26.44
C VAL A 136 14.59 11.17 25.66
N SER A 137 14.53 12.47 25.36
CA SER A 137 15.64 13.18 24.71
C SER A 137 16.01 14.43 25.47
N GLU A 138 17.32 14.61 25.64
CA GLU A 138 17.95 15.79 26.22
C GLU A 138 18.57 16.71 25.14
N ASN A 139 18.66 16.22 23.90
CA ASN A 139 19.26 16.92 22.77
C ASN A 139 18.31 16.94 21.56
N ASP A 140 18.66 17.76 20.58
CA ASP A 140 18.03 17.75 19.27
C ASP A 140 18.14 16.36 18.62
N VAL A 141 17.00 15.80 18.22
CA VAL A 141 16.92 14.43 17.71
C VAL A 141 16.04 14.41 16.46
N PHE A 142 16.56 13.75 15.42
CA PHE A 142 15.76 13.33 14.28
C PHE A 142 15.84 11.81 14.16
N THR A 143 14.72 11.12 14.31
CA THR A 143 14.66 9.66 14.20
C THR A 143 13.39 9.21 13.51
N CYS A 144 13.46 8.09 12.77
CA CYS A 144 12.32 7.47 12.12
C CYS A 144 12.18 6.03 12.62
N ILE A 145 11.04 5.72 13.21
CA ILE A 145 10.75 4.42 13.80
C ILE A 145 9.82 3.66 12.85
N PRO A 146 10.21 2.45 12.39
CA PRO A 146 9.33 1.64 11.57
C PRO A 146 8.22 1.00 12.41
N PHE A 147 7.03 0.88 11.85
CA PHE A 147 5.90 0.15 12.44
C PHE A 147 5.12 -0.58 11.34
N SER A 148 4.28 -1.54 11.71
CA SER A 148 3.36 -2.19 10.77
C SER A 148 2.02 -2.46 11.44
N LEU A 149 0.95 -2.45 10.65
CA LEU A 149 -0.41 -2.74 11.11
C LEU A 149 -0.91 -4.04 10.47
N PRO A 150 -1.66 -4.88 11.21
CA PRO A 150 -2.25 -6.09 10.66
C PRO A 150 -3.36 -5.74 9.66
N LYS A 151 -3.58 -6.62 8.68
CA LYS A 151 -4.73 -6.53 7.78
C LYS A 151 -6.07 -6.46 8.52
N SER A 152 -6.99 -5.69 7.95
CA SER A 152 -8.38 -5.58 8.37
C SER A 152 -9.32 -6.08 7.27
N ASN A 153 -10.60 -6.28 7.59
CA ASN A 153 -11.60 -6.63 6.56
C ASN A 153 -11.92 -5.45 5.65
N SER A 154 -11.72 -4.22 6.12
CA SER A 154 -12.04 -3.01 5.38
C SER A 154 -11.12 -1.85 5.74
N THR A 155 -11.08 -0.86 4.85
CA THR A 155 -10.54 0.46 5.14
C THR A 155 -11.18 1.01 6.41
N SER A 156 -10.37 1.55 7.31
CA SER A 156 -10.79 2.01 8.64
C SER A 156 -10.10 3.31 9.00
N VAL A 157 -10.74 4.15 9.82
CA VAL A 157 -10.13 5.35 10.38
C VAL A 157 -9.46 4.99 11.70
N ALA A 158 -8.23 5.44 11.90
CA ALA A 158 -7.49 5.32 13.16
C ALA A 158 -7.21 6.70 13.75
N PHE A 159 -6.97 6.77 15.06
CA PHE A 159 -6.65 8.01 15.75
C PHE A 159 -5.24 7.95 16.35
N LEU A 160 -4.34 8.78 15.83
CA LEU A 160 -3.03 9.02 16.40
C LEU A 160 -3.16 10.03 17.54
N THR A 161 -2.68 9.68 18.73
CA THR A 161 -2.46 10.60 19.84
C THR A 161 -0.97 10.76 20.08
N VAL A 162 -0.47 11.98 19.98
CA VAL A 162 0.92 12.33 20.30
C VAL A 162 0.93 13.11 21.60
N MET A 163 1.79 12.71 22.53
CA MET A 163 2.04 13.41 23.77
C MET A 163 3.51 13.79 23.87
N VAL A 164 3.76 15.02 24.32
CA VAL A 164 5.10 15.47 24.71
C VAL A 164 5.00 15.95 26.14
N LYS A 165 5.81 15.37 27.02
CA LYS A 165 5.83 15.71 28.45
C LYS A 165 7.25 16.05 28.86
N GLY A 166 7.44 17.26 29.38
CA GLY A 166 8.66 17.66 30.06
C GLY A 166 8.34 18.10 31.49
N ALA A 167 9.31 18.70 32.17
CA ALA A 167 9.14 19.20 33.53
C ALA A 167 8.19 20.41 33.60
N THR A 168 8.18 21.27 32.57
CA THR A 168 7.42 22.54 32.57
C THR A 168 6.34 22.61 31.49
N LEU A 169 6.26 21.58 30.64
CA LEU A 169 5.31 21.51 29.54
C LEU A 169 4.67 20.13 29.41
N GLN A 170 3.43 20.17 28.95
CA GLN A 170 2.74 19.00 28.45
C GLN A 170 1.92 19.41 27.22
N PHE A 171 2.16 18.74 26.11
CA PHE A 171 1.39 18.90 24.88
C PHE A 171 0.72 17.59 24.51
N LYS A 172 -0.49 17.70 23.99
CA LYS A 172 -1.25 16.58 23.45
C LYS A 172 -1.88 16.99 22.13
N SER A 173 -1.73 16.15 21.12
CA SER A 173 -2.39 16.32 19.82
C SER A 173 -3.03 15.01 19.40
N ARG A 174 -4.24 15.09 18.84
CA ARG A 174 -4.94 13.92 18.28
C ARG A 174 -5.28 14.18 16.82
N LYS A 175 -4.95 13.24 15.95
CA LYS A 175 -5.17 13.31 14.50
C LYS A 175 -5.79 12.01 13.98
N SER A 176 -6.74 12.13 13.07
CA SER A 176 -7.27 10.98 12.35
C SER A 176 -6.39 10.64 11.15
N VAL A 177 -6.16 9.35 10.92
CA VAL A 177 -5.47 8.82 9.73
C VAL A 177 -6.31 7.71 9.11
N LEU A 178 -6.09 7.46 7.82
CA LEU A 178 -6.76 6.39 7.10
C LEU A 178 -5.87 5.15 7.11
N VAL A 179 -6.43 3.99 7.43
CA VAL A 179 -5.75 2.70 7.35
C VAL A 179 -6.42 1.88 6.25
N LYS A 180 -5.63 1.42 5.28
CA LYS A 180 -6.10 0.64 4.15
C LYS A 180 -5.23 -0.60 4.01
N ASN A 181 -5.80 -1.71 3.56
CA ASN A 181 -4.98 -2.87 3.26
C ASN A 181 -4.05 -2.59 2.08
N SER A 182 -2.83 -3.12 2.15
CA SER A 182 -1.94 -3.15 0.98
C SER A 182 -2.63 -3.83 -0.20
N GLU A 183 -2.55 -3.19 -1.36
CA GLU A 183 -2.99 -3.77 -2.62
C GLU A 183 -1.82 -4.47 -3.29
N SER A 184 -2.12 -5.54 -4.02
CA SER A 184 -1.15 -6.31 -4.78
C SER A 184 -1.68 -6.61 -6.17
N LEU A 185 -0.76 -6.59 -7.13
CA LEU A 185 -1.01 -6.96 -8.52
C LEU A 185 -0.80 -8.46 -8.65
N VAL A 186 -1.88 -9.20 -8.85
CA VAL A 186 -1.84 -10.65 -8.99
C VAL A 186 -2.13 -11.03 -10.44
N PHE A 187 -1.27 -11.83 -11.04
CA PHE A 187 -1.38 -12.31 -12.40
C PHE A 187 -1.36 -13.83 -12.42
N VAL A 188 -2.17 -14.41 -13.31
CA VAL A 188 -2.12 -15.84 -13.61
C VAL A 188 -1.72 -15.99 -15.07
N GLN A 189 -0.83 -16.92 -15.35
CA GLN A 189 -0.43 -17.23 -16.72
C GLN A 189 -0.36 -18.73 -16.90
N THR A 190 -1.02 -19.21 -17.94
CA THR A 190 -0.95 -20.59 -18.43
C THR A 190 0.19 -20.75 -19.43
N ASP A 191 0.75 -21.97 -19.54
CA ASP A 191 1.78 -22.28 -20.54
C ASP A 191 1.24 -22.23 -21.97
N LYS A 192 -0.06 -22.46 -22.14
CA LYS A 192 -0.78 -22.34 -23.43
C LYS A 192 -2.11 -21.61 -23.24
N PRO A 193 -2.63 -20.94 -24.28
CA PRO A 193 -3.98 -20.38 -24.26
C PRO A 193 -5.05 -21.45 -24.55
N ILE A 194 -4.70 -22.54 -25.25
CA ILE A 194 -5.61 -23.60 -25.70
C ILE A 194 -4.99 -24.96 -25.39
N TYR A 195 -5.76 -25.86 -24.78
CA TYR A 195 -5.37 -27.23 -24.43
C TYR A 195 -6.23 -28.25 -25.16
N LYS A 196 -5.65 -29.40 -25.47
CA LYS A 196 -6.39 -30.57 -25.93
C LYS A 196 -6.90 -31.40 -24.75
N PRO A 197 -7.96 -32.20 -24.93
CA PRO A 197 -8.32 -33.28 -24.01
C PRO A 197 -7.11 -34.14 -23.60
N GLY A 198 -7.06 -34.55 -22.34
CA GLY A 198 -5.97 -35.34 -21.75
C GLY A 198 -4.66 -34.59 -21.45
N GLN A 199 -4.55 -33.31 -21.81
CA GLN A 199 -3.36 -32.52 -21.48
C GLN A 199 -3.37 -32.03 -20.03
N THR A 200 -2.18 -31.77 -19.49
CA THR A 200 -2.05 -31.05 -18.22
C THR A 200 -1.92 -29.55 -18.46
N VAL A 201 -2.75 -28.77 -17.77
CA VAL A 201 -2.69 -27.31 -17.72
C VAL A 201 -1.60 -26.93 -16.73
N LEU A 202 -0.54 -26.28 -17.19
CA LEU A 202 0.49 -25.71 -16.32
C LEU A 202 0.24 -24.22 -16.21
N PHE A 203 0.25 -23.70 -15.00
CA PHE A 203 0.09 -22.27 -14.78
C PHE A 203 0.91 -21.78 -13.61
N ARG A 204 1.19 -20.48 -13.63
CA ARG A 204 1.88 -19.78 -12.55
C ARG A 204 1.05 -18.62 -12.06
N ILE A 205 1.14 -18.37 -10.77
CA ILE A 205 0.54 -17.22 -10.10
C ILE A 205 1.70 -16.33 -9.66
N VAL A 206 1.61 -15.04 -9.98
CA VAL A 206 2.60 -14.02 -9.60
C VAL A 206 1.90 -12.95 -8.79
N SER A 207 2.51 -12.51 -7.68
CA SER A 207 2.02 -11.39 -6.88
C SER A 207 3.11 -10.34 -6.70
N LEU A 208 2.78 -9.08 -7.00
CA LEU A 208 3.69 -7.93 -6.94
C LEU A 208 3.07 -6.78 -6.13
N ASP A 209 3.90 -5.97 -5.49
CA ASP A 209 3.48 -4.71 -4.88
C ASP A 209 3.34 -3.57 -5.92
N LYS A 210 2.99 -2.37 -5.44
CA LYS A 210 2.85 -1.16 -6.27
C LYS A 210 4.14 -0.72 -6.97
N ASP A 211 5.30 -1.14 -6.45
CA ASP A 211 6.63 -0.84 -6.97
C ASP A 211 7.18 -2.01 -7.82
N PHE A 212 6.34 -3.00 -8.12
CA PHE A 212 6.63 -4.22 -8.86
C PHE A 212 7.66 -5.16 -8.18
N TYR A 213 7.82 -5.07 -6.86
CA TYR A 213 8.58 -6.06 -6.10
C TYR A 213 7.73 -7.30 -5.79
N PRO A 214 8.31 -8.51 -5.80
CA PRO A 214 7.59 -9.74 -5.51
C PRO A 214 7.06 -9.79 -4.07
N LEU A 215 5.81 -10.24 -3.92
CA LEU A 215 5.14 -10.43 -2.63
C LEU A 215 4.83 -11.91 -2.38
N ASN A 216 5.33 -12.44 -1.25
CA ASN A 216 5.00 -13.79 -0.79
C ASN A 216 3.62 -13.81 -0.13
N GLU A 217 2.57 -13.67 -0.95
CA GLU A 217 1.19 -13.72 -0.48
C GLU A 217 0.72 -15.17 -0.25
N LYS A 218 -0.20 -15.33 0.70
CA LYS A 218 -0.94 -16.57 0.94
C LYS A 218 -2.37 -16.43 0.42
N PHE A 219 -2.74 -17.22 -0.57
CA PHE A 219 -4.10 -17.27 -1.09
C PHE A 219 -4.89 -18.40 -0.41
N PRO A 220 -6.04 -18.11 0.23
CA PRO A 220 -6.84 -19.14 0.87
C PRO A 220 -7.32 -20.20 -0.13
N PHE A 221 -7.64 -19.79 -1.35
CA PHE A 221 -8.13 -20.68 -2.39
C PHE A 221 -7.61 -20.30 -3.79
N VAL A 222 -7.18 -21.31 -4.53
CA VAL A 222 -7.03 -21.27 -5.98
C VAL A 222 -7.89 -22.39 -6.55
N TYR A 223 -8.60 -22.17 -7.66
CA TYR A 223 -9.44 -23.21 -8.25
C TYR A 223 -9.66 -23.08 -9.73
N VAL A 224 -10.05 -24.19 -10.35
CA VAL A 224 -10.44 -24.25 -11.76
C VAL A 224 -11.95 -24.37 -11.86
N GLN A 225 -12.56 -23.53 -12.69
CA GLN A 225 -13.94 -23.65 -13.12
C GLN A 225 -14.03 -24.17 -14.56
N ASP A 226 -14.94 -25.11 -14.77
CA ASP A 226 -15.30 -25.58 -16.10
C ASP A 226 -16.21 -24.56 -16.84
N PRO A 227 -16.55 -24.80 -18.12
CA PRO A 227 -17.42 -23.93 -18.89
C PRO A 227 -18.83 -23.77 -18.31
N GLN A 228 -19.27 -24.70 -17.47
CA GLN A 228 -20.56 -24.68 -16.76
C GLN A 228 -20.47 -23.99 -15.39
N ARG A 229 -19.30 -23.43 -15.04
CA ARG A 229 -18.96 -22.78 -13.76
C ARG A 229 -18.90 -23.73 -12.56
N ASN A 230 -18.80 -25.03 -12.79
CA ASN A 230 -18.53 -25.98 -11.72
C ASN A 230 -17.06 -25.89 -11.31
N ARG A 231 -16.80 -25.91 -10.00
CA ARG A 231 -15.44 -25.96 -9.47
C ARG A 231 -14.92 -27.39 -9.58
N VAL A 232 -14.06 -27.64 -10.58
CA VAL A 232 -13.56 -28.99 -10.91
C VAL A 232 -12.22 -29.34 -10.27
N TYR A 233 -11.49 -28.34 -9.75
CA TYR A 233 -10.23 -28.56 -9.03
C TYR A 233 -9.94 -27.42 -8.05
N GLN A 234 -9.20 -27.69 -6.97
CA GLN A 234 -8.93 -26.72 -5.91
C GLN A 234 -7.59 -26.96 -5.21
N TRP A 235 -6.88 -25.88 -4.93
CA TRP A 235 -5.79 -25.79 -3.95
C TRP A 235 -6.22 -24.89 -2.79
N GLN A 236 -5.77 -25.22 -1.59
CA GLN A 236 -6.01 -24.45 -0.37
C GLN A 236 -4.69 -23.90 0.16
N GLU A 237 -4.74 -22.74 0.80
CA GLU A 237 -3.59 -22.16 1.50
C GLU A 237 -2.33 -22.06 0.63
N VAL A 238 -2.49 -21.58 -0.61
CA VAL A 238 -1.40 -21.47 -1.58
C VAL A 238 -0.49 -20.31 -1.20
N GLU A 239 0.72 -20.63 -0.74
CA GLU A 239 1.76 -19.65 -0.43
C GLU A 239 2.69 -19.45 -1.63
N LEU A 240 3.06 -18.19 -1.87
CA LEU A 240 3.99 -17.82 -2.93
C LEU A 240 5.42 -17.78 -2.37
N GLU A 241 6.35 -18.30 -3.15
CA GLU A 241 7.78 -18.23 -2.87
C GLU A 241 8.43 -17.27 -3.85
N THR A 242 9.16 -16.26 -3.35
CA THR A 242 9.74 -15.18 -4.16
C THR A 242 8.71 -14.49 -5.09
N GLY A 243 7.47 -14.35 -4.61
CA GLY A 243 6.35 -13.75 -5.35
C GLY A 243 5.74 -14.61 -6.44
N LEU A 244 6.06 -15.91 -6.49
CA LEU A 244 5.58 -16.81 -7.53
C LEU A 244 5.24 -18.20 -6.97
N THR A 245 4.29 -18.88 -7.59
CA THR A 245 4.07 -20.32 -7.43
C THR A 245 3.64 -20.93 -8.75
N GLN A 246 3.92 -22.22 -8.95
CA GLN A 246 3.52 -22.97 -10.14
C GLN A 246 2.63 -24.13 -9.73
N LEU A 247 1.51 -24.28 -10.43
CA LEU A 247 0.50 -25.30 -10.17
C LEU A 247 0.13 -26.01 -11.48
N SER A 248 -0.42 -27.21 -11.36
CA SER A 248 -0.79 -28.03 -12.52
C SER A 248 -2.15 -28.71 -12.34
N PHE A 249 -2.95 -28.70 -13.39
CA PHE A 249 -4.28 -29.32 -13.43
C PHE A 249 -4.37 -30.31 -14.60
N PRO A 250 -4.50 -31.62 -14.33
CA PRO A 250 -4.67 -32.60 -15.40
C PRO A 250 -6.10 -32.57 -15.94
N LEU A 251 -6.26 -32.33 -17.25
CA LEU A 251 -7.55 -32.52 -17.93
C LEU A 251 -7.83 -34.01 -18.10
N THR A 252 -9.09 -34.39 -17.95
CA THR A 252 -9.55 -35.74 -18.31
C THR A 252 -9.41 -35.96 -19.82
N THR A 253 -9.48 -37.22 -20.27
CA THR A 253 -9.46 -37.58 -21.70
C THR A 253 -10.73 -37.14 -22.43
N GLU A 254 -11.83 -36.94 -21.70
CA GLU A 254 -13.12 -36.47 -22.21
C GLU A 254 -13.63 -35.28 -21.37
N PRO A 255 -12.95 -34.12 -21.40
CA PRO A 255 -13.39 -32.94 -20.66
C PRO A 255 -14.50 -32.22 -21.43
N ILE A 256 -15.31 -31.43 -20.73
CA ILE A 256 -16.24 -30.49 -21.39
C ILE A 256 -15.39 -29.51 -22.20
N GLN A 257 -15.63 -29.38 -23.51
CA GLN A 257 -14.93 -28.39 -24.33
C GLN A 257 -15.46 -26.97 -24.06
N GLY A 258 -14.60 -25.98 -24.20
CA GLY A 258 -14.95 -24.56 -24.02
C GLY A 258 -13.97 -23.81 -23.11
N SER A 259 -14.42 -22.66 -22.61
CA SER A 259 -13.59 -21.77 -21.79
C SER A 259 -13.63 -22.18 -20.32
N TYR A 260 -12.45 -22.53 -19.80
CA TYR A 260 -12.20 -22.75 -18.38
C TYR A 260 -11.64 -21.47 -17.75
N LYS A 261 -11.74 -21.37 -16.43
CA LYS A 261 -11.16 -20.27 -15.66
C LYS A 261 -10.34 -20.79 -14.49
N ILE A 262 -9.16 -20.21 -14.30
CA ILE A 262 -8.41 -20.29 -13.06
C ILE A 262 -8.79 -19.07 -12.22
N VAL A 263 -9.27 -19.30 -10.99
CA VAL A 263 -9.65 -18.25 -10.06
C VAL A 263 -8.74 -18.28 -8.85
N VAL A 264 -8.10 -17.15 -8.56
CA VAL A 264 -7.25 -16.94 -7.37
C VAL A 264 -8.01 -16.03 -6.41
N GLN A 265 -8.43 -16.57 -5.27
CA GLN A 265 -9.16 -15.82 -4.25
C GLN A 265 -8.16 -15.09 -3.34
N LYS A 266 -8.24 -13.75 -3.30
CA LYS A 266 -7.40 -12.92 -2.40
C LYS A 266 -8.06 -12.70 -1.04
N SER A 267 -9.37 -12.42 -1.04
CA SER A 267 -10.21 -12.23 0.15
C SER A 267 -11.66 -12.55 -0.21
N PHE A 268 -12.60 -12.53 0.73
CA PHE A 268 -14.02 -12.84 0.44
C PHE A 268 -14.63 -12.03 -0.72
N SER A 269 -14.20 -10.79 -0.92
CA SER A 269 -14.73 -9.89 -1.95
C SER A 269 -13.78 -9.67 -3.14
N SER A 270 -12.56 -10.21 -3.11
CA SER A 270 -11.53 -9.96 -4.12
C SER A 270 -10.95 -11.25 -4.67
N HIS A 271 -10.99 -11.39 -5.98
CA HIS A 271 -10.41 -12.52 -6.72
C HIS A 271 -9.84 -12.04 -8.07
N VAL A 272 -8.94 -12.85 -8.63
CA VAL A 272 -8.38 -12.67 -9.98
C VAL A 272 -8.75 -13.90 -10.81
N GLU A 273 -9.15 -13.68 -12.06
CA GLU A 273 -9.49 -14.75 -13.00
C GLU A 273 -8.54 -14.76 -14.19
N HIS A 274 -8.22 -15.94 -14.70
CA HIS A 274 -7.54 -16.12 -15.98
C HIS A 274 -8.16 -17.27 -16.75
N SER A 275 -8.50 -17.02 -18.01
CA SER A 275 -9.19 -17.98 -18.86
C SER A 275 -8.24 -18.76 -19.75
N PHE A 276 -8.57 -20.01 -20.02
CA PHE A 276 -7.96 -20.83 -21.07
C PHE A 276 -9.04 -21.64 -21.78
N SER A 277 -8.79 -22.05 -23.03
CA SER A 277 -9.73 -22.89 -23.79
C SER A 277 -9.32 -24.35 -23.76
N VAL A 278 -10.30 -25.24 -23.77
CA VAL A 278 -10.12 -26.67 -24.03
C VAL A 278 -10.91 -27.04 -25.27
N GLU A 279 -10.19 -27.42 -26.32
CA GLU A 279 -10.75 -27.66 -27.65
C GLU A 279 -9.98 -28.79 -28.33
N GLU A 280 -10.67 -29.54 -29.16
CA GLU A 280 -10.02 -30.47 -30.07
C GLU A 280 -9.54 -29.71 -31.31
N TYR A 281 -8.22 -29.62 -31.51
CA TYR A 281 -7.65 -28.95 -32.68
C TYR A 281 -6.70 -29.87 -33.45
N GLY A 282 -6.79 -29.82 -34.78
CA GLY A 282 -5.86 -30.46 -35.70
C GLY A 282 -4.54 -29.68 -35.84
N PRO A 283 -3.53 -30.25 -36.51
CA PRO A 283 -2.31 -29.51 -36.84
C PRO A 283 -2.66 -28.27 -37.69
N VAL A 284 -2.33 -27.09 -37.16
CA VAL A 284 -2.38 -25.84 -37.92
C VAL A 284 -1.10 -25.75 -38.74
N TYR A 285 -1.24 -25.92 -40.05
CA TYR A 285 -0.13 -25.69 -40.97
C TYR A 285 -0.04 -24.18 -41.24
N PRO A 286 1.13 -23.55 -41.07
CA PRO A 286 1.31 -22.16 -41.49
C PRO A 286 0.95 -22.03 -42.97
N SER A 287 0.32 -20.91 -43.36
CA SER A 287 -0.13 -20.67 -44.74
C SER A 287 1.01 -20.81 -45.77
N GLU A 288 2.26 -20.53 -45.36
CA GLU A 288 3.46 -20.74 -46.18
C GLU A 288 3.68 -22.21 -46.58
N TRP A 289 3.21 -23.17 -45.77
CA TRP A 289 3.30 -24.61 -46.06
C TRP A 289 2.08 -25.17 -46.79
N ALA A 290 0.99 -24.42 -46.86
CA ALA A 290 -0.20 -24.84 -47.62
C ALA A 290 0.11 -24.94 -49.13
N TYR A 291 0.97 -24.05 -49.64
CA TYR A 291 1.37 -24.02 -51.05
C TYR A 291 2.15 -25.28 -51.50
N ILE A 292 2.92 -25.91 -50.60
CA ILE A 292 3.76 -27.07 -50.95
C ILE A 292 2.93 -28.36 -51.05
N ARG A 293 1.81 -28.47 -50.32
CA ARG A 293 0.94 -29.65 -50.41
C ARG A 293 0.20 -29.73 -51.75
N ASP A 294 -0.19 -28.59 -52.31
CA ASP A 294 -0.90 -28.53 -53.59
C ASP A 294 0.02 -28.90 -54.76
N LEU A 295 1.31 -28.58 -54.67
CA LEU A 295 2.32 -28.98 -55.66
C LEU A 295 2.59 -30.49 -55.68
N HIS A 296 2.61 -31.15 -54.52
CA HIS A 296 2.83 -32.60 -54.44
C HIS A 296 1.56 -33.44 -54.68
N SER A 297 0.38 -32.81 -54.75
CA SER A 297 -0.90 -33.49 -55.02
C SER A 297 -1.31 -33.45 -56.50
N SER A 298 -0.49 -32.84 -57.35
CA SER A 298 -0.74 -32.80 -58.80
C SER A 298 -0.45 -34.15 -59.44
N PRO A 299 -1.41 -34.81 -60.12
CA PRO A 299 -1.17 -36.09 -60.78
C PRO A 299 -0.21 -35.93 -61.97
N VAL A 300 0.78 -36.81 -62.04
CA VAL A 300 1.72 -36.89 -63.18
C VAL A 300 0.94 -37.30 -64.42
N PRO A 301 0.99 -36.55 -65.54
CA PRO A 301 0.32 -36.94 -66.76
C PRO A 301 1.04 -38.16 -67.35
N THR A 302 0.35 -39.29 -67.40
CA THR A 302 0.77 -40.46 -68.16
C THR A 302 0.62 -40.14 -69.65
N GLY A 303 1.74 -39.87 -70.33
CA GLY A 303 1.77 -39.73 -71.78
C GLY A 303 1.46 -41.06 -72.46
N SER A 304 0.44 -41.06 -73.32
CA SER A 304 0.13 -42.15 -74.25
C SER A 304 1.19 -42.19 -75.35
N HIS A 305 1.88 -43.32 -75.48
CA HIS A 305 2.67 -43.67 -76.66
C HIS A 305 1.71 -44.13 -77.77
N GLU A 306 1.75 -43.44 -78.91
CA GLU A 306 1.43 -43.98 -80.24
C GLU A 306 2.67 -43.86 -81.13
#